data_AF-A0A314XN59-F1
#
_entry.id   AF-A0A314XN59-F1
#
_cell.length_a   1.000
_cell.length_b   1.000
_cell.length_c   1.000
_cell.angle_alpha   90.00
_cell.angle_beta   90.00
_cell.angle_gamma   90.00
#
_symmetry.space_group_name_H-M   'P 1'
#
loop_
_entity.id
_entity.type
_entity.pdbx_description
1 polymer ?
#
loop_
_entity_poly.entity_id
_entity_poly.type
_entity_poly.pdbx_seq_one_letter_code
_entity_poly.pdbx_strand_id
1 'polypeptide(L)' 'MATTVSSRKATFYGRSRSMLWTKGETSNNFINVHDIFLDCDRDSIIYLGKPDGPTCHTGSETCYYTPAFDLLENQQVFSI' A
#
# COMPACT_ATOMS: atom_id res chain seq x y z
N MET A 1 -13.87 -4.23 0.01
CA MET A 1 -13.59 -5.67 0.25
C MET A 1 -14.19 -6.57 -0.82
N ALA A 2 -15.52 -6.59 -1.03
CA ALA A 2 -16.15 -7.47 -2.03
C ALA A 2 -15.50 -7.37 -3.43
N THR A 3 -15.23 -6.16 -3.92
CA THR A 3 -14.53 -5.93 -5.20
C THR A 3 -13.12 -6.52 -5.23
N THR A 4 -12.36 -6.41 -4.13
CA THR A 4 -11.02 -7.00 -4.02
C THR A 4 -11.09 -8.53 -4.10
N VAL A 5 -12.05 -9.14 -3.40
CA VAL A 5 -12.25 -10.60 -3.38
C VAL A 5 -12.63 -11.11 -4.76
N SER A 6 -13.56 -10.44 -5.46
CA SER A 6 -14.04 -10.89 -6.77
C SER A 6 -13.01 -10.67 -7.88
N SER A 7 -12.32 -9.52 -7.87
CA SER A 7 -11.37 -9.16 -8.94
C SER A 7 -9.95 -9.69 -8.71
N ARG A 8 -9.63 -10.12 -7.49
CA ARG A 8 -8.26 -10.41 -7.04
C ARG A 8 -7.29 -9.25 -7.23
N LYS A 9 -7.77 -8.01 -7.22
CA LYS A 9 -6.96 -6.79 -7.30
C LYS A 9 -7.19 -5.91 -6.09
N ALA A 10 -6.14 -5.26 -5.60
CA ALA A 10 -6.26 -4.37 -4.45
C ALA A 10 -7.14 -3.15 -4.78
N THR A 11 -8.38 -3.17 -4.29
CA THR A 11 -9.34 -2.06 -4.39
C THR A 11 -9.54 -1.41 -3.03
N PHE A 12 -9.44 -0.09 -2.99
CA PHE A 12 -9.58 0.75 -1.81
C PHE A 12 -10.79 1.67 -1.94
N TYR A 13 -11.21 2.27 -0.83
CA TYR A 13 -12.18 3.36 -0.83
C TYR A 13 -11.47 4.69 -0.58
N GLY A 14 -11.46 5.57 -1.58
CA GLY A 14 -10.87 6.89 -1.48
C GLY A 14 -11.78 7.83 -0.71
N ARG A 15 -11.46 8.11 0.56
CA ARG A 15 -12.28 8.97 1.45
C ARG A 15 -12.50 10.38 0.90
N SER A 16 -11.51 10.96 0.23
CA SER A 16 -11.62 12.31 -0.36
C SER A 16 -12.52 12.37 -1.60
N ARG A 17 -12.67 11.26 -2.32
CA ARG A 17 -13.48 11.15 -3.55
C ARG A 17 -14.79 10.41 -3.30
N SER A 18 -14.98 9.88 -2.09
CA SER A 18 -16.10 9.05 -1.68
C SER A 18 -16.42 7.90 -2.66
N MET A 19 -15.38 7.28 -3.23
CA MET A 19 -15.53 6.26 -4.26
C MET A 19 -14.52 5.12 -4.16
N LEU A 20 -14.85 3.97 -4.74
CA LEU A 20 -13.91 2.87 -4.91
C LEU A 20 -12.85 3.20 -5.95
N TRP A 21 -11.64 2.71 -5.74
CA TRP A 21 -10.51 2.87 -6.64
C TRP A 21 -9.62 1.63 -6.59
N THR A 22 -9.29 1.06 -7.74
CA THR A 22 -8.39 -0.10 -7.83
C THR A 22 -6.96 0.37 -8.09
N LYS A 23 -6.02 -0.05 -7.24
CA LYS A 23 -4.60 0.27 -7.43
C LYS A 23 -4.15 -0.24 -8.80
N GLY A 24 -3.60 0.66 -9.61
CA GLY A 24 -3.10 0.35 -10.95
C GLY A 24 -4.00 0.82 -12.10
N GLU A 25 -5.23 1.27 -11.85
CA GLU A 25 -6.17 1.70 -12.92
C GLU A 25 -5.61 2.76 -13.87
N THR A 26 -4.72 3.65 -13.40
CA THR A 26 -4.07 4.67 -14.23
C THR A 26 -2.63 4.30 -14.62
N SER A 27 -1.91 3.60 -13.74
CA SER A 27 -0.47 3.34 -13.87
C SER A 27 -0.12 1.98 -14.47
N ASN A 28 -1.09 1.08 -14.66
CA ASN A 28 -0.93 -0.35 -14.93
C ASN A 28 -0.14 -1.16 -13.88
N ASN A 29 0.46 -0.52 -12.87
CA ASN A 29 1.05 -1.18 -11.69
C ASN A 29 -0.05 -1.66 -10.72
N PHE A 30 -0.72 -2.76 -11.05
CA PHE A 30 -1.70 -3.42 -10.18
C PHE A 30 -1.04 -4.16 -9.02
N ILE A 31 -1.84 -4.50 -8.01
CA ILE A 31 -1.46 -5.46 -6.96
C ILE A 31 -2.44 -6.62 -7.03
N ASN A 32 -1.96 -7.79 -7.47
CA ASN A 32 -2.74 -9.01 -7.60
C ASN A 32 -2.79 -9.75 -6.26
N VAL A 33 -3.94 -9.71 -5.60
CA VAL A 33 -4.18 -10.24 -4.26
C VAL A 33 -4.44 -11.75 -4.33
N HIS A 34 -3.60 -12.54 -3.66
CA HIS A 34 -3.77 -14.00 -3.58
C HIS A 34 -4.37 -14.44 -2.24
N ASP A 35 -4.13 -13.70 -1.16
CA ASP A 35 -4.66 -14.03 0.16
C ASP A 35 -5.06 -12.80 0.99
N ILE A 36 -5.96 -12.99 1.94
CA ILE A 36 -6.50 -11.93 2.80
C ILE A 36 -6.71 -12.45 4.22
N PHE A 37 -6.10 -11.77 5.19
CA PHE A 37 -6.21 -12.09 6.62
C PHE A 37 -6.93 -10.97 7.36
N LEU A 38 -7.66 -11.33 8.42
CA LEU A 38 -8.23 -10.42 9.40
C LEU A 38 -7.29 -10.36 10.60
N ASP A 39 -7.28 -9.24 11.32
CA ASP A 39 -6.68 -9.18 12.66
C ASP A 39 -7.60 -9.80 13.73
N CYS A 40 -7.19 -9.71 15.00
CA CYS A 40 -7.80 -10.49 16.09
C CYS A 40 -9.20 -10.00 16.50
N ASP A 41 -9.46 -8.70 16.43
CA ASP A 41 -10.75 -8.06 16.70
C ASP A 41 -11.52 -7.67 15.43
N ARG A 42 -10.92 -7.93 14.26
CA ARG A 42 -11.55 -7.83 12.92
C ARG A 42 -11.86 -6.40 12.50
N ASP A 43 -11.07 -5.45 12.96
CA ASP A 43 -11.16 -4.06 12.51
C ASP A 43 -10.11 -3.70 11.44
N SER A 44 -9.14 -4.59 11.21
CA SER A 44 -8.12 -4.45 10.19
C SER A 44 -7.91 -5.74 9.39
N ILE A 45 -7.29 -5.57 8.22
CA ILE A 45 -7.01 -6.66 7.28
C ILE A 45 -5.61 -6.52 6.70
N ILE A 46 -4.98 -7.65 6.41
CA ILE A 46 -3.73 -7.73 5.65
C ILE A 46 -4.02 -8.42 4.31
N TYR A 47 -3.64 -7.76 3.22
CA TYR A 47 -3.63 -8.37 1.88
C TYR A 47 -2.24 -8.90 1.57
N LEU A 48 -2.15 -10.15 1.13
CA LEU A 48 -0.96 -10.67 0.48
C LEU A 48 -1.17 -10.58 -1.04
N GLY A 49 -0.28 -9.87 -1.72
CA GLY A 49 -0.41 -9.60 -3.14
C GLY A 49 0.92 -9.46 -3.86
N LYS A 50 0.90 -9.73 -5.17
CA LYS A 50 2.04 -9.55 -6.07
C LYS A 50 1.84 -8.28 -6.91
N PRO A 51 2.74 -7.29 -6.83
CA PRO A 51 2.67 -6.10 -7.67
C PRO A 51 3.13 -6.40 -9.11
N ASP A 52 2.51 -5.74 -10.10
CA ASP A 52 2.89 -5.81 -11.52
C ASP A 52 3.95 -4.78 -11.93
N GLY A 53 4.34 -3.92 -11.01
CA GLY A 53 5.34 -2.85 -11.20
C GLY A 53 5.55 -2.09 -9.89
N PRO A 54 6.28 -0.96 -9.88
CA PRO A 54 6.51 -0.22 -8.65
C PRO A 54 5.19 0.23 -8.02
N THR A 55 5.02 -0.06 -6.73
CA THR A 55 3.79 0.25 -6.03
C THR A 55 3.67 1.75 -5.77
N CYS A 56 4.80 2.41 -5.51
CA CYS A 56 4.86 3.83 -5.20
C CYS A 56 4.82 4.69 -6.48
N HIS A 57 4.21 5.87 -6.37
CA HIS A 57 4.17 6.86 -7.45
C HIS A 57 5.54 7.47 -7.78
N THR A 58 6.55 7.29 -6.91
CA THR A 58 7.93 7.72 -7.14
C THR A 58 8.73 6.77 -8.03
N GLY A 59 8.19 5.58 -8.32
CA GLY A 59 8.92 4.49 -8.98
C GLY A 59 9.59 3.51 -8.01
N SER A 60 9.51 3.75 -6.69
CA SER A 60 9.99 2.81 -5.67
C SER A 60 9.05 1.59 -5.53
N GLU A 61 9.60 0.45 -5.12
CA GLU A 61 8.86 -0.81 -4.96
C GLU A 61 7.73 -0.70 -3.93
N THR A 62 8.00 -0.04 -2.81
CA THR A 62 7.07 0.24 -1.70
C THR A 62 7.05 1.73 -1.42
N CYS A 63 5.99 2.23 -0.77
CA CYS A 63 5.99 3.59 -0.21
C CYS A 63 6.91 3.71 1.02
N TYR A 64 7.21 2.59 1.69
CA TYR A 64 8.05 2.52 2.88
C TYR A 64 9.52 2.25 2.50
N TYR A 65 10.08 3.08 1.62
CA TYR A 65 11.43 2.89 1.09
C TYR A 65 12.52 3.60 1.91
N THR A 66 12.15 4.41 2.90
CA THR A 66 13.07 5.10 3.81
C THR A 66 12.94 4.50 5.21
N PRO A 67 14.02 3.91 5.77
CA PRO A 67 14.05 3.48 7.15
C PRO A 67 13.88 4.66 8.11
N ALA A 68 13.13 4.46 9.20
CA ALA A 68 12.96 5.50 10.21
C ALA A 68 14.29 5.83 10.94
N PHE A 69 15.18 4.85 11.11
CA PHE A 69 16.46 5.04 11.78
C PHE A 69 17.40 5.98 11.04
N ASP A 70 17.43 5.92 9.70
CA ASP A 70 18.23 6.83 8.87
C ASP A 70 17.85 8.30 9.11
N LEU A 71 16.58 8.59 9.39
CA LEU A 71 16.13 9.96 9.70
C LEU A 71 16.55 10.41 11.09
N LEU A 72 16.61 9.50 12.05
CA LEU A 72 17.00 9.79 13.43
C LEU A 72 18.50 10.00 13.57
N GLU A 73 19.32 9.24 12.85
CA GLU A 73 20.79 9.39 12.85
C GLU A 73 21.22 10.71 12.20
N ASN A 74 20.54 11.13 11.12
CA ASN A 74 20.84 12.40 10.44
C ASN A 74 20.35 13.65 11.18
N GLN A 75 19.47 13.51 12.18
CA GLN A 75 19.05 14.63 13.03
C GLN A 75 20.03 14.98 14.16
N GLN A 76 21.10 14.18 14.37
CA GLN A 76 22.12 14.47 15.41
C GLN A 76 23.28 15.37 14.94
N VAL A 77 23.32 15.82 13.67
CA VAL A 77 24.39 16.71 13.15
C VAL A 77 24.04 18.22 13.29
N PHE A 78 22.85 18.58 13.80
CA PHE A 78 22.40 19.98 13.93
C PHE A 78 22.22 20.47 15.37
N SER A 79 23.03 20.00 16.32
CA SER A 79 23.07 20.58 17.68
C SER A 79 24.40 20.33 18.39
N ILE A 80 25.52 20.80 17.82
CA ILE A 80 26.73 21.17 18.58
C ILE A 80 27.31 22.43 17.95
#